data_AF-A0A350J8J8-F1
#
_entry.id   AF-A0A350J8J8-F1
#
_cell.length_a   1.000
_cell.length_b   1.000
_cell.length_c   1.000
_cell.angle_alpha   90.00
_cell.angle_beta   90.00
_cell.angle_gamma   90.00
#
_symmetry.space_group_name_H-M   'P 1'
#
loop_
_entity.id
_entity.type
_entity.pdbx_description
1 polymer ?
#
loop_
_entity_poly.entity_id
_entity_poly.type
_entity_poly.pdbx_seq_one_letter_code
_entity_poly.pdbx_strand_id
1 'polypeptide(L)'
;MSSFWNEKINSIEPYKAGEQPKDGQRVIKLNTNENPYPPSPLCGKALSEFDLSTLRLYPNTDSKIVCEAVAKADNVKPENVFVGNGSDEVLALCWQTFFEKKANTGKSVLIPSISYSFYPVYSDFYDVRA
;
A
#
# COMPACT_ATOMS: atom_id res chain seq x y z
N MET A 1 21.27 -3.96 -18.21
CA MET A 1 20.67 -4.39 -16.93
C MET A 1 21.45 -5.57 -16.37
N SER A 2 21.26 -5.91 -15.09
CA SER A 2 22.02 -6.94 -14.37
C SER A 2 21.71 -8.35 -14.89
N SER A 3 22.73 -9.18 -15.11
CA SER A 3 22.57 -10.60 -15.46
C SER A 3 22.04 -11.47 -14.31
N PHE A 4 22.01 -10.93 -13.08
CA PHE A 4 21.47 -11.62 -11.90
C PHE A 4 19.96 -11.44 -11.75
N TRP A 5 19.34 -10.54 -12.54
CA TRP A 5 17.91 -10.30 -12.49
C TRP A 5 17.18 -11.22 -13.47
N ASN A 6 16.00 -11.69 -13.07
CA ASN A 6 15.14 -12.45 -13.97
C ASN A 6 14.63 -11.56 -15.11
N GLU A 7 14.16 -12.19 -16.19
CA GLU A 7 13.67 -11.47 -17.39
C GLU A 7 12.57 -10.46 -17.07
N LYS A 8 11.68 -10.81 -16.14
CA LYS A 8 10.54 -9.98 -15.75
C LYS A 8 10.97 -8.66 -15.09
N ILE A 9 11.89 -8.72 -14.14
CA ILE A 9 12.45 -7.51 -13.51
C ILE A 9 13.24 -6.69 -14.53
N ASN A 10 13.84 -7.33 -15.52
CA ASN A 10 14.51 -6.63 -16.61
C ASN A 10 13.55 -5.98 -17.62
N SER A 11 12.28 -6.41 -17.70
CA SER A 11 11.33 -5.88 -18.69
C SER A 11 10.28 -4.93 -18.12
N ILE A 12 10.09 -4.90 -16.81
CA ILE A 12 9.05 -4.06 -16.18
C ILE A 12 9.43 -2.58 -16.27
N GLU A 13 8.48 -1.72 -16.63
CA GLU A 13 8.63 -0.28 -16.49
C GLU A 13 8.25 0.14 -15.06
N PRO A 14 9.16 0.73 -14.27
CA PRO A 14 8.84 1.18 -12.92
C PRO A 14 7.80 2.31 -12.94
N TYR A 15 7.00 2.36 -11.88
CA TYR A 15 6.13 3.50 -11.64
C TYR A 15 6.93 4.82 -11.59
N LYS A 16 6.42 5.82 -12.31
CA LYS A 16 6.97 7.17 -12.32
C LYS A 16 6.18 8.02 -11.33
N ALA A 17 6.76 8.25 -10.17
CA ALA A 17 6.19 9.16 -9.17
C ALA A 17 6.08 10.58 -9.72
N GLY A 18 5.07 11.33 -9.26
CA GLY A 18 4.94 12.75 -9.57
C GLY A 18 6.08 13.58 -8.99
N GLU A 19 6.32 14.75 -9.56
CA GLU A 19 7.37 15.69 -9.13
C GLU A 19 7.37 15.93 -7.62
N GLN A 20 8.54 15.90 -6.97
CA GLN A 20 8.68 16.24 -5.56
C GLN A 20 9.56 17.48 -5.40
N PRO A 21 9.22 18.41 -4.50
CA PRO A 21 10.11 19.50 -4.16
C PRO A 21 11.39 18.97 -3.52
N LYS A 22 12.50 19.65 -3.77
CA LYS A 22 13.79 19.36 -3.11
C LYS A 22 13.80 19.94 -1.70
N ASP A 23 14.62 19.35 -0.83
CA ASP A 23 14.81 19.82 0.54
C ASP A 23 15.13 21.32 0.59
N GLY A 24 14.46 22.03 1.50
CA GLY A 24 14.63 23.47 1.69
C GLY A 24 13.90 24.36 0.68
N GLN A 25 13.21 23.82 -0.33
CA GLN A 25 12.40 24.63 -1.23
C GLN A 25 11.09 25.08 -0.56
N ARG A 26 10.81 26.39 -0.62
CA ARG A 26 9.54 26.96 -0.20
C ARG A 26 8.51 26.84 -1.32
N VAL A 27 7.69 25.80 -1.28
CA VAL A 27 6.63 25.54 -2.26
C VAL A 27 5.27 25.40 -1.59
N ILE A 28 4.19 25.65 -2.35
CA ILE A 28 2.85 25.20 -1.99
C ILE A 28 2.64 23.85 -2.69
N LYS A 29 2.72 22.76 -1.92
CA LYS A 29 2.66 21.38 -2.44
C LYS A 29 1.20 20.93 -2.52
N LEU A 30 0.70 20.64 -3.72
CA LEU A 30 -0.70 20.26 -3.98
C LEU A 30 -0.83 19.06 -4.95
N ASN A 31 0.20 18.26 -5.11
CA ASN A 31 0.31 17.30 -6.22
C ASN A 31 0.23 15.81 -5.81
N THR A 32 0.17 15.48 -4.53
CA THR A 32 0.14 14.08 -4.03
C THR A 32 -1.05 13.78 -3.12
N ASN A 33 -2.06 14.66 -3.07
CA ASN A 33 -3.27 14.50 -2.26
C ASN A 33 -3.03 14.33 -0.75
N GLU A 34 -1.92 14.86 -0.23
CA GLU A 34 -1.63 14.89 1.20
C GLU A 34 -2.64 15.77 1.95
N ASN A 35 -2.93 15.41 3.20
CA ASN A 35 -3.78 16.24 4.05
C ASN A 35 -3.01 17.53 4.43
N PRO A 36 -3.60 18.74 4.25
CA PRO A 36 -2.92 19.98 4.60
C PRO A 36 -2.80 20.22 6.11
N TYR A 37 -3.57 19.49 6.93
CA TYR A 37 -3.56 19.61 8.38
C TYR A 37 -2.64 18.57 9.02
N PRO A 38 -2.06 18.88 10.20
CA PRO A 38 -1.39 17.89 11.02
C PRO A 38 -2.31 16.71 11.38
N PRO A 39 -1.76 15.54 11.73
CA PRO A 39 -2.54 14.43 12.25
C PRO A 39 -3.26 14.82 13.56
N SER A 40 -4.20 13.97 13.98
CA SER A 40 -4.89 14.15 15.26
C SER A 40 -3.89 14.36 16.42
N PRO A 41 -4.15 15.28 17.36
CA PRO A 41 -3.32 15.44 18.56
C PRO A 41 -3.16 14.13 19.37
N LEU A 42 -4.13 13.21 19.26
CA LEU A 42 -4.06 11.89 19.88
C LEU A 42 -2.94 11.02 19.29
N CYS A 43 -2.60 11.18 18.01
CA CYS A 43 -1.44 10.52 17.39
C CYS A 43 -0.14 11.03 18.02
N GLY A 44 -0.01 12.35 18.20
CA GLY A 44 1.14 12.95 18.86
C GLY A 44 1.31 12.45 20.30
N LYS A 45 0.20 12.37 21.05
CA LYS A 45 0.19 11.80 22.40
C LYS A 45 0.66 10.34 22.41
N ALA A 46 0.08 9.49 21.54
CA ALA A 46 0.44 8.08 21.45
C ALA A 46 1.93 7.88 21.13
N LEU A 47 2.51 8.69 20.24
CA LEU A 47 3.94 8.66 19.93
C LEU A 47 4.80 9.14 21.10
N SER A 48 4.37 10.18 21.82
CA SER A 48 5.12 10.71 22.98
C SER A 48 5.13 9.77 24.19
N GLU A 49 4.08 8.95 24.34
CA GLU A 49 3.92 7.98 25.42
C GLU A 49 4.43 6.58 25.03
N PHE A 50 4.89 6.39 23.80
CA PHE A 50 5.36 5.11 23.30
C PHE A 50 6.69 4.70 23.95
N ASP A 51 6.73 3.53 24.59
CA ASP A 51 7.97 2.97 25.15
C ASP A 51 8.89 2.46 24.04
N LEU A 52 9.89 3.28 23.70
CA LEU A 52 10.92 2.96 22.71
C LEU A 52 11.68 1.66 23.02
N SER A 53 11.76 1.23 24.28
CA SER A 53 12.42 -0.02 24.63
C SER A 53 11.76 -1.22 23.94
N THR A 54 10.46 -1.16 23.68
CA THR A 54 9.68 -2.24 23.07
C THR A 54 10.02 -2.49 21.60
N LEU A 55 10.69 -1.55 20.91
CA LEU A 55 11.12 -1.72 19.50
C LEU A 55 12.11 -2.88 19.29
N ARG A 56 12.69 -3.42 20.37
CA ARG A 56 13.49 -4.65 20.32
C ARG A 56 12.65 -5.92 20.09
N LEU A 57 11.32 -5.81 20.19
CA LEU A 57 10.38 -6.91 20.06
C LEU A 57 9.64 -6.80 18.72
N TYR A 58 9.20 -7.95 18.20
CA TYR A 58 8.25 -7.94 17.08
C TYR A 58 6.94 -7.26 17.50
N PRO A 59 6.27 -6.53 16.58
CA PRO A 59 4.95 -5.99 16.83
C PRO A 59 3.92 -7.13 16.96
N ASN A 60 2.72 -6.79 17.41
CA ASN A 60 1.61 -7.72 17.36
C ASN A 60 1.33 -8.13 15.89
N THR A 61 1.40 -9.43 15.60
CA THR A 61 1.29 -9.97 14.24
C THR A 61 -0.10 -9.86 13.64
N ASP A 62 -1.16 -9.79 14.46
CA ASP A 62 -2.54 -9.80 13.98
C ASP A 62 -3.17 -8.40 13.84
N SER A 63 -2.48 -7.35 14.28
CA SER A 63 -3.00 -5.97 14.31
C SER A 63 -4.39 -5.84 14.95
N LYS A 64 -4.75 -6.74 15.88
CA LYS A 64 -6.11 -6.91 16.42
C LYS A 64 -6.76 -5.61 16.92
N ILE A 65 -6.01 -4.79 17.66
CA ILE A 65 -6.50 -3.51 18.19
C ILE A 65 -6.96 -2.58 17.06
N VAL A 66 -6.21 -2.53 15.96
CA VAL A 66 -6.54 -1.72 14.78
C VAL A 66 -7.75 -2.31 14.07
N CYS A 67 -7.78 -3.63 13.86
CA CYS A 67 -8.90 -4.32 13.22
C CYS A 67 -10.22 -4.09 13.98
N GLU A 68 -10.21 -4.21 15.30
CA GLU A 68 -11.40 -3.97 16.15
C GLU A 68 -11.86 -2.50 16.08
N ALA A 69 -10.92 -1.55 16.10
CA ALA A 69 -11.24 -0.12 16.02
C ALA A 69 -11.86 0.26 14.66
N VAL A 70 -11.28 -0.23 13.56
CA VAL A 70 -11.80 -0.01 12.19
C VAL A 70 -13.15 -0.68 12.02
N ALA A 71 -13.29 -1.95 12.44
CA ALA A 71 -14.55 -2.69 12.34
C ALA A 71 -15.70 -1.97 13.05
N LYS A 72 -15.43 -1.41 14.24
CA LYS A 72 -16.40 -0.60 14.97
C LYS A 72 -16.74 0.70 14.25
N ALA A 73 -15.74 1.39 13.68
CA ALA A 73 -15.95 2.66 12.97
C ALA A 73 -16.80 2.47 11.70
N ASP A 74 -16.55 1.39 10.96
CA ASP A 74 -17.20 1.09 9.67
C ASP A 74 -18.44 0.19 9.81
N ASN A 75 -18.81 -0.19 11.04
CA ASN A 75 -19.96 -1.06 11.35
C ASN A 75 -19.90 -2.43 10.61
N VAL A 76 -18.73 -3.06 10.64
CA VAL A 76 -18.48 -4.43 10.13
C VAL A 76 -17.96 -5.33 11.25
N LYS A 77 -17.77 -6.62 10.97
CA LYS A 77 -17.19 -7.54 11.95
C LYS A 77 -15.66 -7.50 11.88
N PRO A 78 -14.93 -7.73 12.99
CA PRO A 78 -13.46 -7.77 12.97
C PRO A 78 -12.89 -8.78 11.97
N GLU A 79 -13.55 -9.92 11.74
CA GLU A 79 -13.13 -10.90 10.74
C GLU A 79 -13.25 -10.42 9.28
N ASN A 80 -13.85 -9.25 9.04
CA ASN A 80 -13.90 -8.61 7.73
C ASN A 80 -12.80 -7.57 7.52
N VAL A 81 -11.91 -7.38 8.50
CA VAL A 81 -10.83 -6.40 8.46
C VAL A 81 -9.47 -7.09 8.58
N PHE A 82 -8.55 -6.73 7.70
CA PHE A 82 -7.13 -7.02 7.87
C PHE A 82 -6.31 -5.76 7.56
N VAL A 83 -5.11 -5.68 8.12
CA VAL A 83 -4.21 -4.52 7.96
C VAL A 83 -3.11 -4.86 6.97
N GLY A 84 -2.87 -3.95 6.02
CA GLY A 84 -1.66 -3.90 5.22
C GLY A 84 -0.86 -2.63 5.51
N ASN A 85 0.43 -2.65 5.18
CA ASN A 85 1.33 -1.51 5.25
C ASN A 85 1.08 -0.56 4.06
N GLY A 86 -0.05 0.15 4.13
CA GLY A 86 -0.59 0.94 3.03
C GLY A 86 -1.47 0.11 2.10
N SER A 87 -2.41 0.76 1.43
CA SER A 87 -3.37 0.09 0.54
C SER A 87 -2.71 -0.56 -0.68
N ASP A 88 -1.50 -0.13 -1.06
CA ASP A 88 -0.73 -0.76 -2.13
C ASP A 88 -0.37 -2.22 -1.80
N GLU A 89 -0.01 -2.53 -0.55
CA GLU A 89 0.23 -3.93 -0.15
C GLU A 89 -1.07 -4.75 -0.23
N VAL A 90 -2.18 -4.18 0.25
CA VAL A 90 -3.51 -4.80 0.18
C VAL A 90 -3.90 -5.12 -1.28
N LEU A 91 -3.70 -4.18 -2.20
CA LEU A 91 -3.94 -4.38 -3.63
C LEU A 91 -3.02 -5.45 -4.24
N ALA A 92 -1.73 -5.46 -3.87
CA ALA A 92 -0.78 -6.47 -4.32
C ALA A 92 -1.19 -7.88 -3.88
N LEU A 93 -1.70 -8.02 -2.64
CA LEU A 93 -2.26 -9.27 -2.14
C LEU A 93 -3.53 -9.67 -2.91
N CYS A 94 -4.40 -8.72 -3.28
CA CYS A 94 -5.55 -9.01 -4.12
C CYS A 94 -5.15 -9.54 -5.51
N TRP A 95 -4.12 -8.95 -6.14
CA TRP A 95 -3.59 -9.44 -7.43
C TRP A 95 -3.10 -10.88 -7.34
N GLN A 96 -2.25 -11.18 -6.35
CA GLN A 96 -1.74 -12.53 -6.10
C GLN A 96 -2.85 -13.54 -5.79
N THR A 97 -3.80 -13.15 -4.94
CA THR A 97 -4.84 -14.06 -4.45
C THR A 97 -5.86 -14.43 -5.52
N PHE A 98 -6.29 -13.47 -6.33
CA PHE A 98 -7.45 -13.65 -7.20
C PHE A 98 -7.12 -13.74 -8.69
N PHE A 99 -5.96 -13.27 -9.14
CA PHE A 99 -5.68 -13.09 -10.56
C PHE A 99 -4.39 -13.76 -11.06
N GLU A 100 -3.50 -14.19 -10.16
CA GLU A 100 -2.24 -14.84 -10.56
C GLU A 100 -2.50 -16.08 -11.41
N LYS A 101 -1.91 -16.12 -12.62
CA LYS A 101 -2.09 -17.22 -13.59
C LYS A 101 -1.67 -18.58 -13.06
N LYS A 102 -0.60 -18.65 -12.26
CA LYS A 102 -0.11 -19.92 -11.67
C LYS A 102 -1.07 -20.49 -10.64
N ALA A 103 -1.92 -19.66 -10.04
CA ALA A 103 -2.88 -20.03 -9.00
C ALA A 103 -4.29 -20.37 -9.53
N ASN A 104 -4.42 -20.76 -10.81
CA ASN A 104 -5.63 -21.38 -11.40
C ASN A 104 -6.89 -20.49 -11.58
N THR A 105 -6.83 -19.17 -11.46
CA THR A 105 -7.97 -18.32 -11.86
C THR A 105 -7.83 -17.81 -13.29
N GLY A 106 -6.62 -17.37 -13.70
CA GLY A 106 -6.35 -16.82 -15.03
C GLY A 106 -7.27 -15.68 -15.45
N LYS A 107 -8.00 -15.08 -14.50
CA LYS A 107 -9.03 -14.09 -14.76
C LYS A 107 -8.37 -12.76 -15.06
N SER A 108 -8.98 -12.02 -15.98
CA SER A 108 -8.60 -10.63 -16.22
C SER A 108 -9.16 -9.73 -15.14
N VAL A 109 -8.47 -8.62 -14.88
CA VAL A 109 -8.95 -7.51 -14.05
C VAL A 109 -9.51 -6.42 -14.96
N LEU A 110 -10.67 -5.86 -14.64
CA LEU A 110 -11.23 -4.72 -15.39
C LEU A 110 -10.85 -3.43 -14.69
N ILE A 111 -10.15 -2.53 -15.39
CA ILE A 111 -9.65 -1.27 -14.83
C ILE A 111 -10.10 -0.12 -15.75
N PRO A 112 -10.60 1.00 -15.21
CA PRO A 112 -10.86 2.19 -16.02
C PRO A 112 -9.57 2.71 -16.66
N SER A 113 -9.66 3.17 -17.91
CA SER A 113 -8.50 3.67 -18.66
C SER A 113 -7.82 4.89 -18.01
N ILE A 114 -8.55 5.66 -17.22
CA ILE A 114 -8.05 6.79 -16.43
C ILE A 114 -8.39 6.55 -14.97
N SER A 115 -7.41 6.09 -14.20
CA SER A 115 -7.53 5.77 -12.78
C SER A 115 -6.14 5.78 -12.14
N TYR A 116 -5.95 5.04 -11.05
CA TYR A 116 -4.66 4.88 -10.40
C TYR A 116 -3.67 4.13 -11.31
N SER A 117 -2.60 4.84 -11.71
CA SER A 117 -1.60 4.37 -12.67
C SER A 117 -0.75 3.19 -12.18
N PHE A 118 -0.90 2.78 -10.92
CA PHE A 118 -0.20 1.63 -10.37
C PHE A 118 -0.91 0.30 -10.67
N TYR A 119 -2.19 0.30 -11.05
CA TYR A 119 -2.89 -0.94 -11.41
C TYR A 119 -2.28 -1.67 -12.62
N PRO A 120 -1.90 -1.00 -13.73
CA PRO A 120 -1.17 -1.65 -14.82
C PRO A 120 0.18 -2.21 -14.36
N VAL A 121 0.88 -1.52 -13.46
CA VAL A 121 2.16 -1.98 -12.89
C VAL A 121 1.96 -3.29 -12.12
N TYR A 122 0.89 -3.43 -11.33
CA TYR A 122 0.56 -4.70 -10.69
C TYR A 122 0.22 -5.78 -11.72
N SER A 123 -0.55 -5.45 -12.76
CA SER A 123 -0.91 -6.41 -13.79
C SER A 123 0.32 -6.96 -14.52
N ASP A 124 1.26 -6.10 -14.90
CA ASP A 124 2.53 -6.53 -15.49
C ASP A 124 3.37 -7.33 -14.47
N PHE A 125 3.48 -6.84 -13.23
CA PHE A 125 4.26 -7.49 -12.18
C PHE A 125 3.69 -8.84 -11.73
N TYR A 126 2.40 -9.11 -11.87
CA TYR A 126 1.79 -10.40 -11.55
C TYR A 126 1.40 -11.22 -12.79
N ASP A 127 1.75 -10.73 -13.98
CA ASP A 127 1.39 -11.36 -15.27
C ASP A 127 -0.14 -11.59 -15.39
N VAL A 128 -0.90 -10.57 -15.01
CA VAL A 128 -2.37 -10.53 -15.06
C VAL A 128 -2.79 -9.70 -16.26
N ARG A 129 -3.76 -10.19 -17.04
CA ARG A 129 -4.35 -9.41 -18.13
C ARG A 129 -5.29 -8.34 -17.55
N ALA A 130 -5.03 -7.09 -17.85
CA ALA A 130 -5.89 -5.93 -17.60
C ALA A 130 -6.65 -5.49 -18.86
#